data_AF-A0A961L7R3-F1
#
_entry.id   AF-A0A961L7R3-F1
#
_cell.length_a   1.000
_cell.length_b   1.000
_cell.length_c   1.000
_cell.angle_alpha   90.00
_cell.angle_beta   90.00
_cell.angle_gamma   90.00
#
_symmetry.space_group_name_H-M   'P 1'
#
loop_
_entity.id
_entity.type
_entity.pdbx_description
1 polymer ?
#
loop_
_entity_poly.entity_id
_entity_poly.type
_entity_poly.pdbx_seq_one_letter_code
_entity_poly.pdbx_strand_id
1 'polypeptide(L)'
;MSAADPGLRAAAVLFDKDGTLFDFAATWEVWATSFLLRATRGDRAHAGRVGQRIGFDLDAGKFHPGSIAIAGTSGEVADALAPEFPALARAALIEMLNEEAVAAPQVEAVPLRPLL
;
A
#
# COMPACT_ATOMS: atom_id res chain seq x y z
N MET A 1 -29.57 24.88 -6.23
CA MET A 1 -29.45 23.84 -7.27
C MET A 1 -27.96 23.52 -7.37
N SER A 2 -27.50 22.47 -6.68
CA SER A 2 -26.07 22.09 -6.63
C SER A 2 -25.78 21.21 -7.84
N ALA A 3 -24.78 21.58 -8.63
CA ALA A 3 -24.31 20.77 -9.76
C ALA A 3 -23.69 19.48 -9.18
N ALA A 4 -24.26 18.34 -9.56
CA ALA A 4 -23.69 17.04 -9.24
C ALA A 4 -22.27 16.97 -9.83
N ASP A 5 -21.32 16.57 -8.99
CA ASP A 5 -19.97 16.19 -9.41
C ASP A 5 -20.10 15.07 -10.47
N PRO A 6 -19.69 15.30 -11.73
CA PRO A 6 -19.75 14.29 -12.77
C PRO A 6 -18.66 13.28 -12.48
N GLY A 7 -18.92 12.39 -11.52
CA GLY A 7 -17.97 11.40 -11.02
C GLY A 7 -17.19 10.76 -12.17
N LEU A 8 -15.88 10.60 -11.95
CA LEU A 8 -14.89 10.17 -12.93
C LEU A 8 -15.46 9.14 -13.92
N ARG A 9 -15.72 9.58 -15.16
CA ARG A 9 -16.08 8.69 -16.26
C ARG A 9 -14.81 8.32 -17.01
N ALA A 10 -14.20 7.19 -16.64
CA ALA A 10 -13.15 6.59 -17.46
C ALA A 10 -13.75 6.14 -18.79
N ALA A 11 -13.25 6.64 -19.91
CA ALA A 11 -13.72 6.27 -21.26
C ALA A 11 -13.21 4.87 -21.68
N ALA A 12 -12.10 4.41 -21.10
CA ALA A 12 -11.55 3.08 -21.25
C ALA A 12 -10.61 2.77 -20.07
N VAL A 13 -10.37 1.47 -19.82
CA VAL A 13 -9.34 0.97 -18.89
C VAL A 13 -8.42 0.07 -19.72
N LEU A 14 -7.11 0.34 -19.70
CA LEU A 14 -6.11 -0.46 -20.39
C LEU A 14 -5.39 -1.34 -19.37
N PHE A 15 -5.39 -2.64 -19.62
CA PHE A 15 -4.78 -3.65 -18.77
C PHE A 15 -3.43 -4.10 -19.39
N ASP A 16 -2.45 -4.41 -18.55
CA ASP A 16 -1.21 -5.08 -18.99
C ASP A 16 -1.51 -6.51 -19.50
N LYS A 17 -0.52 -7.21 -20.11
CA LYS A 17 -0.69 -8.52 -20.76
C LYS A 17 -1.38 -9.57 -19.88
N ASP A 18 -1.22 -9.48 -18.55
CA ASP A 18 -1.78 -10.42 -17.58
C ASP A 18 -3.10 -9.93 -16.94
N GLY A 19 -3.50 -8.68 -17.24
CA GLY A 19 -4.81 -8.06 -17.03
C GLY A 19 -5.59 -8.33 -15.75
N THR A 20 -4.91 -8.69 -14.66
CA THR A 20 -5.61 -9.11 -13.44
C THR A 20 -5.85 -7.93 -12.52
N LEU A 21 -7.12 -7.61 -12.29
CA LEU A 21 -7.55 -6.66 -11.27
C LEU A 21 -7.65 -7.39 -9.93
N PHE A 22 -6.71 -7.11 -9.03
CA PHE A 22 -6.80 -7.57 -7.65
C PHE A 22 -7.48 -6.53 -6.76
N ASP A 23 -8.13 -6.98 -5.70
CA ASP A 23 -8.65 -6.10 -4.66
C ASP A 23 -7.47 -5.36 -4.02
N PHE A 24 -7.47 -4.04 -4.19
CA PHE A 24 -6.40 -3.18 -3.71
C PHE A 24 -6.24 -3.29 -2.19
N ALA A 25 -7.35 -3.23 -1.44
CA ALA A 25 -7.33 -3.22 0.02
C ALA A 25 -6.84 -4.56 0.56
N ALA A 26 -7.41 -5.66 0.06
CA ALA A 26 -7.06 -7.00 0.49
C ALA A 26 -5.59 -7.37 0.19
N THR A 27 -4.98 -6.72 -0.80
CA THR A 27 -3.56 -6.93 -1.15
C THR A 27 -2.66 -5.97 -0.37
N TRP A 28 -2.88 -4.66 -0.51
CA TRP A 28 -1.91 -3.63 -0.11
C TRP A 28 -2.06 -3.18 1.34
N GLU A 29 -3.24 -3.26 1.95
CA GLU A 29 -3.39 -2.92 3.38
C GLU A 29 -2.80 -4.04 4.27
N VAL A 30 -2.91 -5.29 3.81
CA VAL A 30 -2.25 -6.44 4.43
C VAL A 30 -0.73 -6.29 4.33
N TRP A 31 -0.22 -5.96 3.14
CA TRP A 31 1.20 -5.65 2.94
C TRP A 31 1.70 -4.57 3.91
N ALA A 32 1.01 -3.43 3.98
CA ALA A 32 1.43 -2.31 4.82
C ALA A 32 1.49 -2.69 6.29
N THR A 33 0.47 -3.42 6.76
CA THR A 33 0.43 -3.93 8.14
C THR A 33 1.61 -4.86 8.43
N SER A 34 1.86 -5.84 7.56
CA SER A 34 2.96 -6.80 7.72
C SER A 34 4.32 -6.12 7.73
N PHE A 35 4.57 -5.23 6.76
CA PHE A 35 5.81 -4.46 6.69
C PHE A 35 6.03 -3.61 7.95
N LEU A 36 5.03 -2.85 8.39
CA LEU A 36 5.17 -1.96 9.55
C LEU A 36 5.44 -2.73 10.83
N LEU A 37 4.74 -3.86 11.04
CA LEU A 37 4.99 -4.71 12.19
C LEU A 37 6.36 -5.38 12.14
N ARG A 38 6.82 -5.81 10.96
CA ARG A 38 8.17 -6.37 10.79
C ARG A 38 9.26 -5.34 11.06
N ALA A 39 9.16 -4.16 10.42
CA ALA A 39 10.13 -3.08 10.55
C ALA A 39 10.29 -2.60 12.01
N THR A 40 9.20 -2.64 12.77
CA THR A 40 9.15 -2.20 14.18
C THR A 40 9.25 -3.36 15.18
N ARG A 41 9.55 -4.59 14.72
CA ARG A 41 9.69 -5.78 15.57
C ARG A 41 8.45 -6.07 16.44
N GLY A 42 7.26 -5.77 15.90
CA GLY A 42 5.98 -5.99 16.53
C GLY A 42 5.52 -4.88 17.50
N ASP A 43 6.31 -3.82 17.69
CA ASP A 43 5.86 -2.65 18.47
C ASP A 43 4.77 -1.89 17.72
N ARG A 44 3.51 -2.16 18.08
CA ARG A 44 2.33 -1.55 17.44
C ARG A 44 2.29 -0.03 17.57
N ALA A 45 2.74 0.53 18.69
CA ALA A 45 2.71 1.97 18.88
C ALA A 45 3.74 2.65 17.97
N HIS A 46 4.92 2.04 17.83
CA HIS A 46 5.92 2.49 16.86
C HIS A 46 5.43 2.30 15.42
N ALA A 47 4.87 1.13 15.10
CA ALA A 47 4.32 0.85 13.78
C ALA A 47 3.24 1.86 13.37
N GLY A 48 2.37 2.26 14.31
CA GLY A 48 1.38 3.31 14.07
C GLY A 48 2.02 4.65 13.70
N ARG A 49 3.05 5.10 14.43
CA ARG A 49 3.78 6.34 14.12
C ARG A 49 4.48 6.28 12.75
N VAL A 50 5.13 5.16 12.46
CA VAL A 50 5.83 4.92 11.19
C VAL A 50 4.83 4.91 10.03
N GLY A 51 3.68 4.25 10.20
CA GLY A 51 2.61 4.17 9.20
C GLY A 51 2.07 5.54 8.80
N GLN A 52 1.92 6.45 9.75
CA GLN A 52 1.45 7.81 9.47
C GLN A 52 2.39 8.58 8.51
N ARG A 53 3.70 8.30 8.53
CA ARG A 53 4.67 8.96 7.63
C ARG A 53 4.49 8.56 6.17
N ILE A 54 3.87 7.41 5.92
CA ILE A 54 3.54 6.92 4.58
C ILE A 54 2.05 7.02 4.28
N GLY A 55 1.26 7.67 5.16
CA GLY A 55 -0.18 7.82 4.99
C GLY A 55 -0.97 6.53 5.22
N PHE A 56 -0.53 5.65 6.13
CA PHE A 56 -1.25 4.45 6.55
C PHE A 56 -1.68 4.53 8.02
N ASP A 57 -2.97 4.38 8.27
CA ASP A 57 -3.54 4.20 9.60
C ASP A 57 -3.52 2.70 9.94
N LEU A 58 -2.64 2.33 10.87
CA LEU A 58 -2.48 0.94 11.31
C LEU A 58 -3.67 0.41 12.10
N ASP A 59 -4.38 1.27 12.84
CA ASP A 59 -5.49 0.83 13.68
C ASP A 59 -6.76 0.67 12.84
N ALA A 60 -6.99 1.57 11.88
CA ALA A 60 -8.04 1.41 10.88
C ALA A 60 -7.69 0.37 9.81
N GLY A 61 -6.40 0.07 9.61
CA GLY A 61 -5.90 -0.78 8.53
C GLY A 61 -6.13 -0.16 7.16
N LYS A 62 -5.95 1.16 7.02
CA LYS A 62 -6.36 1.92 5.82
C LYS A 62 -5.32 2.91 5.37
N PHE A 63 -5.15 3.02 4.05
CA PHE A 63 -4.41 4.13 3.47
C PHE A 63 -5.26 5.40 3.36
N HIS A 64 -4.61 6.53 3.59
CA HIS A 64 -5.13 7.82 3.17
C HIS A 64 -5.00 7.98 1.64
N PRO A 65 -5.94 8.68 0.97
CA PRO A 65 -5.90 8.87 -0.49
C PRO A 65 -4.61 9.52 -1.04
N GLY A 66 -3.88 10.27 -0.21
CA GLY A 66 -2.59 10.89 -0.55
C GLY A 66 -1.36 10.08 -0.14
N SER A 67 -1.52 8.80 0.21
CA SER A 67 -0.41 7.95 0.64
C SER A 67 0.67 7.82 -0.45
N ILE A 68 1.90 8.14 -0.07
CA ILE A 68 3.08 7.96 -0.94
C ILE A 68 3.38 6.49 -1.21
N ALA A 69 2.88 5.56 -0.39
CA ALA A 69 3.01 4.13 -0.65
C ALA A 69 2.07 3.65 -1.78
N ILE A 70 1.07 4.44 -2.17
CA ILE A 70 0.18 4.15 -3.31
C ILE A 70 0.71 4.78 -4.59
N ALA A 71 1.11 6.06 -4.51
CA ALA A 71 1.43 6.86 -5.70
C ALA A 71 2.93 6.98 -5.99
N GLY A 72 3.78 6.59 -5.04
CA GLY A 72 5.23 6.73 -5.11
C GLY A 72 5.97 5.41 -5.29
N THR A 73 7.28 5.51 -5.32
CA THR A 73 8.22 4.39 -5.45
C THR A 73 8.68 3.88 -4.09
N SER A 74 9.15 2.62 -4.02
CA SER A 74 9.76 2.08 -2.79
C SER A 74 10.93 2.93 -2.27
N GLY A 75 11.63 3.65 -3.16
CA GLY A 75 12.69 4.59 -2.79
C GLY A 75 12.17 5.80 -2.03
N GLU A 76 11.11 6.44 -2.54
CA GLU A 76 10.46 7.56 -1.86
C GLU A 76 9.84 7.15 -0.52
N VAL A 77 9.26 5.95 -0.45
CA VAL A 77 8.78 5.38 0.81
C VAL A 77 9.94 5.17 1.79
N ALA A 78 11.06 4.59 1.36
CA ALA A 78 12.23 4.39 2.22
C ALA A 78 12.82 5.72 2.73
N ASP A 79 12.88 6.74 1.87
CA ASP A 79 13.33 8.08 2.25
C ASP A 79 12.39 8.72 3.27
N ALA A 80 11.07 8.56 3.06
CA ALA A 80 10.06 8.99 4.00
C ALA A 80 10.07 8.20 5.31
N LEU A 81 10.72 7.04 5.40
CA LEU A 81 10.81 6.24 6.62
C LEU A 81 12.15 6.35 7.33
N ALA A 82 13.23 6.71 6.63
CA ALA A 82 14.60 6.70 7.16
C ALA A 82 14.78 7.38 8.55
N PRO A 83 14.13 8.52 8.85
CA PRO A 83 14.20 9.12 10.20
C PRO A 83 13.74 8.24 11.37
N GLU A 84 12.84 7.27 11.17
CA GLU A 84 12.39 6.34 12.24
C GLU A 84 13.37 5.17 12.43
N PHE A 85 14.28 4.96 11.48
CA PHE A 85 15.21 3.82 11.46
C PHE A 85 16.66 4.28 11.21
N PRO A 86 17.24 5.13 12.08
CA PRO A 86 18.57 5.71 11.85
C PRO A 86 19.71 4.68 11.81
N ALA A 87 19.50 3.50 12.37
CA ALA A 87 20.45 2.39 12.36
C ALA A 87 20.32 1.48 11.13
N LEU A 88 19.28 1.66 10.30
CA LEU A 88 18.99 0.81 9.16
C LEU A 88 19.43 1.51 7.87
N ALA A 89 20.19 0.80 7.04
CA ALA A 89 20.56 1.31 5.73
C ALA A 89 19.31 1.46 4.85
N ARG A 90 19.24 2.53 4.06
CA ARG A 90 18.16 2.76 3.08
C ARG A 90 17.93 1.56 2.16
N ALA A 91 18.99 0.92 1.70
CA ALA A 91 18.89 -0.26 0.84
C ALA A 91 18.17 -1.43 1.53
N ALA A 92 18.44 -1.64 2.82
CA ALA A 92 17.78 -2.69 3.61
C ALA A 92 16.29 -2.38 3.87
N LEU A 93 15.91 -1.10 4.00
CA LEU A 93 14.50 -0.70 4.04
C LEU A 93 13.78 -1.02 2.73
N ILE A 94 14.40 -0.70 1.59
CA ILE A 94 13.85 -1.00 0.26
C ILE A 94 13.72 -2.51 0.06
N GLU A 95 14.72 -3.28 0.45
CA GLU A 95 14.70 -4.73 0.39
C GLU A 95 13.52 -5.29 1.20
N MET A 96 13.35 -4.83 2.44
CA MET A 96 12.21 -5.24 3.28
C MET A 96 10.85 -4.87 2.66
N LEU A 97 10.70 -3.65 2.15
CA LEU A 97 9.47 -3.22 1.46
C LEU A 97 9.11 -4.18 0.30
N ASN A 98 10.12 -4.54 -0.51
CA ASN A 98 9.96 -5.41 -1.67
C ASN A 98 9.70 -6.86 -1.27
N GLU A 99 10.38 -7.39 -0.25
CA GLU A 99 10.13 -8.74 0.26
C GLU A 99 8.69 -8.91 0.75
N GLU A 100 8.19 -7.94 1.51
CA GLU A 100 6.79 -7.97 1.97
C GLU A 100 5.83 -7.84 0.79
N ALA A 101 6.17 -7.06 -0.25
CA ALA A 101 5.33 -6.91 -1.43
C ALA A 101 5.23 -8.23 -2.23
N VAL A 102 6.31 -9.00 -2.30
CA VAL A 102 6.31 -10.34 -2.91
C VAL A 102 5.41 -11.31 -2.14
N ALA A 103 5.35 -11.18 -0.81
CA ALA A 103 4.52 -12.02 0.04
C ALA A 103 3.05 -11.55 0.14
N ALA A 104 2.70 -10.39 -0.43
CA ALA A 104 1.37 -9.84 -0.34
C ALA A 104 0.34 -10.77 -1.03
N PRO A 105 -0.81 -11.04 -0.38
CA PRO A 105 -1.82 -11.93 -0.96
C PRO A 105 -2.44 -11.26 -2.18
N GLN A 106 -2.54 -12.00 -3.28
CA GLN A 106 -3.25 -11.57 -4.48
C GLN A 106 -4.70 -12.04 -4.40
N VAL A 107 -5.64 -11.11 -4.22
CA VAL A 107 -7.07 -11.41 -4.03
C VAL A 107 -7.86 -10.92 -5.22
N GLU A 108 -8.64 -11.78 -5.88
CA GLU A 108 -9.51 -11.38 -7.00
C GLU A 108 -10.41 -10.21 -6.58
N ALA A 109 -10.44 -9.13 -7.38
CA ALA A 109 -11.30 -7.98 -7.08
C ALA A 109 -12.80 -8.31 -7.15
N VAL A 110 -13.17 -9.26 -8.01
CA VAL A 110 -14.50 -9.84 -8.14
C VAL A 110 -14.34 -11.32 -8.53
N PRO A 111 -15.28 -12.20 -8.15
CA PRO A 111 -15.24 -13.59 -8.61
C PRO A 111 -15.20 -13.63 -10.13
N LEU A 112 -14.14 -14.20 -10.70
CA LEU A 112 -13.97 -14.21 -12.16
C LEU A 112 -14.83 -15.28 -12.85
N ARG A 113 -15.10 -16.41 -12.18
CA ARG A 113 -15.86 -17.54 -12.74
C ARG A 113 -17.28 -17.21 -13.24
N PRO A 114 -18.08 -16.34 -12.58
CA PRO A 114 -19.39 -15.95 -13.08
C PRO A 114 -19.37 -14.95 -14.25
N LEU A 115 -18.18 -14.42 -14.62
CA LEU A 115 -18.01 -13.36 -15.62
C LEU A 115 -17.20 -13.82 -16.86
N LEU A 116 -16.87 -15.12 -16.93
CA LEU A 116 -16.29 -15.82 -18.08
C LEU A 116 -17.33 -16.73 -18.72
#